data_AF-A0A7C3WVH4-F1
#
_entry.id   AF-A0A7C3WVH4-F1
#
_cell.length_a   1.000
_cell.length_b   1.000
_cell.length_c   1.000
_cell.angle_alpha   90.00
_cell.angle_beta   90.00
_cell.angle_gamma   90.00
#
_symmetry.space_group_name_H-M   'P 1'
#
loop_
_entity.id
_entity.type
_entity.pdbx_description
1 polymer ?
#
loop_
_entity_poly.entity_id
_entity_poly.type
_entity_poly.pdbx_seq_one_letter_code
_entity_poly.pdbx_strand_id
1 'polypeptide(L)' 'IEGNNKRGIWEFLSPNTLKIKWIVDEKQQKYELETVKILPAWDFENWKPTLVFTGLSEKGIAIWGKKIK' A
#
# COMPACT_ATOMS: atom_id res chain seq x y z
N ILE A 1 -4.54 12.29 -8.41
CA ILE A 1 -4.79 10.95 -9.00
C ILE A 1 -5.31 10.09 -7.86
N GLU A 2 -6.62 9.90 -7.76
CA GLU A 2 -7.22 8.98 -6.78
C GLU A 2 -7.38 7.60 -7.42
N GLY A 3 -7.03 6.54 -6.68
CA GLY A 3 -7.34 5.17 -7.08
C GLY A 3 -8.82 4.87 -6.82
N ASN A 4 -9.50 4.26 -7.79
CA ASN A 4 -10.92 3.87 -7.68
C ASN A 4 -11.18 2.75 -6.66
N ASN A 5 -10.13 2.12 -6.12
CA ASN A 5 -10.24 0.97 -5.23
C ASN A 5 -10.40 1.43 -3.77
N LYS A 6 -11.65 1.48 -3.27
CA LYS A 6 -11.98 1.98 -1.92
C LYS A 6 -11.78 0.97 -0.80
N ARG A 7 -11.58 -0.32 -1.11
CA ARG A 7 -11.46 -1.40 -0.11
C ARG A 7 -10.40 -2.42 -0.51
N GLY A 8 -9.75 -2.97 0.51
CA GLY A 8 -8.76 -4.02 0.34
C GLY A 8 -8.42 -4.66 1.68
N ILE A 9 -7.72 -5.78 1.61
CA ILE A 9 -7.11 -6.44 2.77
C ILE A 9 -5.60 -6.48 2.57
N TRP A 10 -4.85 -6.57 3.67
CA TRP A 10 -3.40 -6.64 3.61
C TRP A 10 -2.87 -7.71 4.55
N GLU A 11 -1.71 -8.27 4.19
CA GLU A 11 -0.96 -9.22 5.00
C GLU A 11 0.49 -8.74 5.14
N PHE A 12 1.03 -8.80 6.35
CA PHE A 12 2.44 -8.51 6.60
C PHE A 12 3.26 -9.79 6.47
N LEU A 13 4.31 -9.72 5.66
CA LEU A 13 5.27 -10.78 5.44
C LEU A 13 6.65 -10.33 5.89
N SER A 14 7.24 -11.12 6.79
CA SER A 14 8.60 -10.89 7.28
C SER A 14 9.61 -10.81 6.11
N PRO A 15 10.63 -9.94 6.19
CA PRO A 15 10.93 -9.02 7.29
C PRO A 15 10.24 -7.65 7.16
N ASN A 16 9.84 -7.24 5.96
CA ASN A 16 9.35 -5.88 5.70
C ASN A 16 8.47 -5.79 4.44
N THR A 17 7.81 -6.87 4.08
CA THR A 17 6.97 -6.92 2.88
C THR A 17 5.51 -6.83 3.29
N LEU A 18 4.72 -6.09 2.53
CA LEU A 18 3.28 -6.01 2.70
C LEU A 18 2.65 -6.45 1.38
N LYS A 19 1.78 -7.46 1.43
CA LYS A 19 0.91 -7.77 0.29
C LYS A 19 -0.42 -7.11 0.50
N ILE A 20 -0.88 -6.36 -0.50
CA ILE A 20 -2.16 -5.69 -0.49
C ILE A 20 -3.02 -6.31 -1.58
N LYS A 21 -4.27 -6.66 -1.23
CA LYS A 21 -5.27 -7.16 -2.16
C LYS A 21 -6.40 -6.15 -2.25
N TRP A 22 -6.44 -5.42 -3.36
CA TRP A 22 -7.48 -4.46 -3.68
C TRP A 22 -8.68 -5.17 -4.29
N ILE A 23 -9.89 -4.83 -3.82
CA ILE A 23 -11.14 -5.33 -4.38
C ILE A 23 -11.54 -4.39 -5.51
N VAL A 24 -11.49 -4.89 -6.76
CA VAL A 24 -11.89 -4.12 -7.95
C VAL A 24 -13.37 -4.33 -8.25
N ASP A 25 -13.82 -5.57 -8.21
CA ASP A 25 -15.23 -5.94 -8.34
C ASP A 25 -15.53 -7.13 -7.42
N GLU A 26 -16.36 -6.88 -6.41
CA GLU A 26 -16.75 -7.89 -5.42
C GLU A 26 -17.67 -8.96 -6.02
N LYS A 27 -18.56 -8.59 -6.94
CA LYS A 27 -19.52 -9.52 -7.57
C LYS A 27 -18.83 -10.48 -8.52
N GLN A 28 -17.81 -9.99 -9.23
CA GLN A 28 -17.01 -10.79 -10.16
C GLN A 28 -15.79 -11.44 -9.52
N GLN A 29 -15.60 -11.27 -8.20
CA GLN A 29 -14.40 -11.73 -7.48
C GLN A 29 -13.08 -11.27 -8.15
N LYS A 30 -13.06 -10.02 -8.65
CA LYS A 30 -11.90 -9.44 -9.31
C LYS A 30 -11.06 -8.64 -8.32
N TYR A 31 -9.77 -8.97 -8.26
CA TYR A 31 -8.83 -8.36 -7.33
C TYR A 31 -7.54 -7.93 -8.03
N GLU A 32 -6.91 -6.89 -7.51
CA GLU A 32 -5.54 -6.47 -7.86
C GLU A 32 -4.62 -6.74 -6.68
N LEU A 33 -3.46 -7.32 -6.94
CA LEU A 33 -2.47 -7.67 -5.93
C LEU A 33 -1.25 -6.78 -6.05
N GLU A 34 -0.78 -6.28 -4.92
CA GLU A 34 0.34 -5.37 -4.84
C GLU A 34 1.33 -5.87 -3.80
N THR A 35 2.61 -5.94 -4.16
CA THR A 35 3.68 -6.28 -3.21
C THR A 35 4.52 -5.04 -2.97
N VAL A 36 4.45 -4.51 -1.75
CA VAL A 36 5.14 -3.27 -1.36
C VAL A 36 6.14 -3.55 -0.23
N LYS A 37 7.10 -2.66 -0.06
CA LYS A 37 8.08 -2.67 1.03
C LYS A 37 7.71 -1.66 2.09
N ILE A 38 7.82 -2.06 3.36
CA ILE A 38 7.70 -1.19 4.52
C ILE A 38 9.10 -0.76 4.95
N LEU A 39 9.25 0.52 5.29
CA LEU A 39 10.49 1.08 5.79
C LEU A 39 10.23 2.28 6.72
N PRO A 40 11.17 2.58 7.64
CA PRO A 40 11.16 3.84 8.36
C PRO A 40 11.45 5.00 7.40
N ALA A 41 10.80 6.14 7.62
CA ALA A 41 11.07 7.39 6.91
C ALA A 41 10.83 8.61 7.83
N TRP A 42 11.33 9.77 7.41
CA TRP A 42 11.04 11.04 8.07
C TRP A 42 9.73 11.63 7.55
N ASP A 43 8.78 11.92 8.44
CA ASP A 43 7.59 12.69 8.11
C ASP A 43 7.91 14.18 8.17
N PHE A 44 8.16 14.79 7.02
CA PHE A 44 8.47 16.21 6.91
C PHE A 44 7.33 17.10 7.40
N GLU A 45 6.07 16.70 7.18
CA GLU A 45 4.88 17.49 7.50
C GLU A 45 4.62 17.55 9.01
N ASN A 46 4.93 16.45 9.72
CA ASN A 46 4.73 16.35 11.16
C ASN A 46 6.02 16.38 11.97
N TRP A 47 7.16 16.59 11.30
CA TRP A 47 8.51 16.67 11.87
C TRP A 47 8.85 15.52 12.83
N LYS A 48 8.57 14.28 12.41
CA LYS A 48 8.77 13.08 13.26
C LYS A 48 9.10 11.83 12.42
N PRO A 49 9.73 10.80 13.02
CA PRO A 49 9.85 9.49 12.37
C PRO A 49 8.48 8.83 12.17
N THR A 50 8.33 8.12 11.05
CA THR A 50 7.13 7.33 10.73
C THR A 50 7.47 6.06 9.95
N LEU A 51 6.48 5.19 9.76
CA LEU A 51 6.56 4.07 8.83
C LEU A 51 5.88 4.45 7.52
N VAL A 52 6.51 4.10 6.41
CA VAL A 52 5.91 4.20 5.08
C VAL A 52 5.91 2.82 4.43
N PHE A 53 4.99 2.63 3.49
CA PHE A 53 5.09 1.56 2.51
C PHE A 53 5.21 2.14 1.11
N THR A 54 5.95 1.46 0.24
CA THR A 54 6.05 1.84 -1.17
C THR A 54 6.30 0.64 -2.07
N GLY A 55 5.80 0.71 -3.31
CA GLY A 55 6.05 -0.28 -4.35
C GLY A 55 5.53 0.18 -5.70
N LEU A 56 5.59 -0.72 -6.67
CA LEU A 56 5.17 -0.50 -8.04
C LEU A 56 4.22 -1.62 -8.44
N SER A 57 3.06 -1.25 -9.00
CA SER A 57 2.13 -2.24 -9.53
C SER A 57 2.61 -2.87 -10.82
N GLU A 58 1.97 -3.97 -11.22
CA GLU A 58 2.20 -4.61 -12.52
C GLU A 58 1.96 -3.66 -13.70
N LYS A 59 1.18 -2.60 -13.49
CA LYS A 59 0.88 -1.55 -14.49
C LYS A 59 1.88 -0.38 -14.44
N GLY A 60 2.92 -0.46 -13.62
CA GLY A 60 3.89 0.62 -13.44
C GLY A 60 3.35 1.80 -12.62
N ILE A 61 2.28 1.62 -11.85
CA ILE A 61 1.72 2.68 -11.01
C ILE A 61 2.41 2.67 -9.66
N ALA A 62 2.94 3.83 -9.24
CA ALA A 62 3.56 3.98 -7.94
C ALA A 62 2.53 3.94 -6.82
N ILE A 63 2.78 3.10 -5.82
CA ILE A 63 1.93 2.96 -4.63
C ILE A 63 2.75 3.40 -3.44
N TRP A 64 2.18 4.25 -2.62
CA TRP A 64 2.82 4.74 -1.40
C TRP A 64 1.78 5.10 -0.36
N GLY A 65 2.17 4.97 0.90
CA GLY A 65 1.36 5.38 2.03
C GLY A 65 2.23 5.56 3.26
N LYS A 66 1.76 6.41 4.17
CA LYS A 66 2.42 6.77 5.43
C LYS A 66 1.51 6.41 6.58
N LYS A 67 2.07 5.86 7.66
CA LYS A 67 1.35 5.64 8.91
C LYS A 67 0.98 7.00 9.52
N ILE A 68 -0.32 7.28 9.60
CA ILE A 68 -0.86 8.41 10.35
C ILE A 68 -1.03 7.97 11.81
N LYS A 69 -0.76 8.88 12.75
CA LYS A 69 -0.83 8.65 14.20
C LYS A 69 -2.10 9.30 14.74
#